data_AF-A0AAE3FQS5-F1
#
_entry.id   AF-A0AAE3FQS5-F1
#
_cell.length_a   1.000
_cell.length_b   1.000
_cell.length_c   1.000
_cell.angle_alpha   90.00
_cell.angle_beta   90.00
_cell.angle_gamma   90.00
#
_symmetry.space_group_name_H-M   'P 1'
#
loop_
_entity.id
_entity.type
_entity.pdbx_description
1 polymer ?
#
loop_
_entity_poly.entity_id
_entity_poly.type
_entity_poly.pdbx_seq_one_letter_code
_entity_poly.pdbx_strand_id
1 'polypeptide(L)' 'MHTCRICNQTFSTKLRLELHRDTCVAETLLCQQCGDQFSEAAATRDGWHYRCPNDDCEGEGLTEDLYRLDATGVEQNQ' A
#
# COMPACT_ATOMS: atom_id res chain seq x y z
N MET A 1 -19.11 -1.95 -1.65
CA MET A 1 -17.65 -1.88 -1.51
C MET A 1 -17.05 -1.90 -2.90
N HIS A 2 -16.19 -0.93 -3.22
CA HIS A 2 -15.61 -0.77 -4.55
C HIS A 2 -14.10 -0.84 -4.45
N THR A 3 -13.51 -1.92 -4.94
CA THR A 3 -12.08 -2.18 -4.77
C THR A 3 -11.31 -1.82 -6.04
N CYS A 4 -10.23 -1.06 -5.90
CA CYS A 4 -9.32 -0.77 -7.00
C CYS A 4 -8.50 -2.02 -7.33
N ARG A 5 -8.39 -2.39 -8.60
CA ARG A 5 -7.60 -3.58 -9.00
C ARG A 5 -6.10 -3.31 -9.16
N ILE A 6 -5.68 -2.05 -9.02
CA ILE A 6 -4.29 -1.64 -9.17
C ILE A 6 -3.60 -1.67 -7.80
N CYS A 7 -4.21 -1.07 -6.77
CA CYS A 7 -3.66 -1.02 -5.41
C CYS A 7 -4.45 -1.84 -4.37
N ASN A 8 -5.55 -2.50 -4.76
CA ASN A 8 -6.42 -3.25 -3.86
C ASN A 8 -7.10 -2.44 -2.73
N GLN A 9 -7.05 -1.10 -2.76
CA GLN A 9 -7.83 -0.27 -1.84
C GLN A 9 -9.34 -0.41 -2.04
N THR A 10 -10.07 -0.49 -0.93
CA THR A 10 -11.53 -0.58 -0.92
C THR A 10 -12.18 0.76 -0.55
N PHE A 11 -13.07 1.23 -1.40
CA PHE A 11 -13.81 2.47 -1.23
C PHE A 11 -15.28 2.20 -0.88
N SER A 12 -15.86 3.08 -0.05
CA SER A 12 -17.26 3.01 0.36
C SER A 12 -18.23 3.30 -0.80
N THR A 13 -17.80 4.04 -1.83
CA THR A 13 -18.64 4.47 -2.96
C THR A 13 -17.91 4.33 -4.29
N LYS A 14 -18.67 4.11 -5.38
CA LYS A 14 -18.12 3.99 -6.74
C LYS A 14 -17.44 5.28 -7.19
N LEU A 15 -18.02 6.44 -6.85
CA LEU A 15 -17.47 7.74 -7.20
C LEU A 15 -16.05 7.94 -6.64
N ARG A 16 -15.82 7.54 -5.38
CA ARG A 16 -14.47 7.59 -4.78
C ARG A 16 -13.49 6.69 -5.51
N LEU A 17 -13.89 5.47 -5.89
CA LEU A 17 -13.05 4.59 -6.70
C LEU A 17 -12.71 5.23 -8.05
N GLU A 18 -13.68 5.81 -8.75
CA GLU A 18 -13.45 6.44 -10.06
C GLU A 18 -12.49 7.62 -9.95
N LEU A 19 -12.67 8.50 -8.97
CA LEU A 19 -11.73 9.60 -8.72
C LEU A 19 -10.33 9.10 -8.35
N HIS A 20 -10.25 8.03 -7.55
CA HIS A 20 -8.98 7.41 -7.20
C HIS A 20 -8.28 6.80 -8.41
N ARG A 21 -8.99 6.23 -9.40
CA ARG A 21 -8.38 5.59 -10.57
C ARG A 21 -7.50 6.56 -11.37
N ASP A 22 -7.87 7.83 -11.45
CA ASP A 22 -7.06 8.87 -12.11
C ASP A 22 -5.73 9.12 -11.39
N THR A 23 -5.70 8.96 -10.06
CA THR A 23 -4.48 9.14 -9.23
C THR A 23 -3.85 7.82 -8.82
N CYS A 24 -4.39 6.69 -9.27
CA CYS A 24 -3.97 5.38 -8.80
C CYS A 24 -2.67 5.00 -9.50
N VAL A 25 -1.58 5.09 -8.77
CA VAL A 25 -0.27 4.58 -9.16
C VAL A 25 -0.03 3.25 -8.45
N ALA A 26 0.69 2.34 -9.12
CA ALA A 26 1.20 1.14 -8.45
C ALA A 26 2.31 1.59 -7.48
N GLU A 27 1.91 1.99 -6.28
CA GLU A 27 2.84 2.41 -5.24
C GLU A 27 3.61 1.18 -4.75
N THR A 28 4.93 1.33 -4.65
CA THR A 28 5.79 0.31 -4.07
C THR A 28 5.86 0.55 -2.58
N LEU A 29 5.60 -0.50 -1.80
CA LEU A 29 5.84 -0.54 -0.37
C LEU A 29 7.20 -1.15 -0.10
N LEU A 30 7.91 -0.55 0.85
CA LEU A 30 9.12 -1.06 1.45
C LEU A 30 8.80 -1.57 2.84
N CYS A 31 9.13 -2.82 3.13
CA CYS A 31 9.14 -3.32 4.49
C CYS A 31 10.45 -2.93 5.17
N GLN A 32 10.41 -2.18 6.26
CA GLN A 32 11.61 -1.84 7.04
C GLN A 32 12.19 -3.04 7.78
N GLN A 33 11.37 -4.07 8.07
CA GLN A 33 11.80 -5.20 8.88
C GLN A 33 12.67 -6.19 8.09
N CYS A 34 12.30 -6.50 6.84
CA CYS A 34 13.08 -7.38 5.96
C CYS A 34 13.79 -6.64 4.83
N GLY A 35 13.45 -5.37 4.56
CA GLY A 35 14.02 -4.57 3.47
C GLY A 35 13.40 -4.84 2.10
N ASP A 36 12.35 -5.66 2.03
CA ASP A 36 11.76 -6.12 0.76
C ASP A 36 10.85 -5.06 0.15
N GLN A 37 10.84 -4.98 -1.19
CA GLN A 37 10.06 -4.02 -1.96
C GLN A 37 9.02 -4.73 -2.81
N PHE A 38 7.75 -4.39 -2.60
CA PHE A 38 6.63 -5.03 -3.26
C PHE A 38 5.52 -4.03 -3.53
N SER A 39 4.66 -4.30 -4.51
CA SER A 39 3.53 -3.41 -4.80
C SER A 39 2.52 -3.41 -3.65
N GLU A 40 1.83 -2.28 -3.45
CA GLU A 40 0.79 -2.13 -2.42
C GLU A 40 -0.27 -3.25 -2.49
N ALA A 41 -0.63 -3.70 -3.70
CA ALA A 41 -1.56 -4.81 -3.92
C ALA A 41 -1.06 -6.18 -3.45
N ALA A 42 0.26 -6.40 -3.35
CA ALA A 42 0.81 -7.64 -2.80
C ALA A 42 0.75 -7.64 -1.27
N ALA A 43 0.81 -6.46 -0.66
CA ALA A 43 0.79 -6.28 0.79
C ALA A 43 -0.61 -6.39 1.39
N THR A 44 -1.65 -6.11 0.60
CA THR A 44 -3.03 -6.15 1.08
C THR A 44 -3.95 -6.89 0.13
N ARG A 45 -4.81 -7.73 0.70
CA ARG A 45 -5.85 -8.44 -0.04
C ARG A 45 -7.17 -7.68 -0.03
N ASP A 46 -7.42 -6.91 1.02
CA ASP A 46 -8.70 -6.26 1.28
C ASP A 46 -8.63 -4.72 1.19
N GLY A 47 -7.42 -4.15 1.15
CA GLY A 47 -7.17 -2.71 1.08
C GLY A 47 -6.98 -2.01 2.43
N TRP A 48 -7.06 -2.76 3.53
CA TRP A 48 -7.02 -2.25 4.91
C TRP A 48 -5.88 -2.85 5.72
N HIS A 49 -5.66 -4.17 5.56
CA HIS A 49 -4.60 -4.89 6.26
C HIS A 49 -3.39 -5.00 5.34
N TYR A 50 -2.35 -4.24 5.65
CA TYR A 50 -1.07 -4.28 4.96
C TYR A 50 -0.11 -5.16 5.75
N ARG A 51 0.41 -6.21 5.11
CA ARG A 51 1.39 -7.12 5.69
C ARG A 51 2.42 -7.49 4.66
N CYS A 52 3.66 -7.69 5.11
CA CYS A 52 4.73 -8.16 4.26
C CYS A 52 4.35 -9.53 3.63
N PRO A 53 4.48 -9.70 2.31
CA PRO A 53 4.23 -10.98 1.66
C PRO A 53 5.34 -12.01 1.91
N ASN A 54 6.44 -11.63 2.56
CA ASN A 54 7.53 -12.53 2.91
C ASN A 54 7.14 -13.38 4.13
N ASP A 55 7.20 -14.71 3.98
CA ASP A 55 6.81 -15.69 5.02
C ASP A 55 7.76 -15.66 6.23
N ASP A 56 8.99 -15.18 6.05
CA ASP A 56 9.99 -14.98 7.11
C ASP A 56 9.86 -13.62 7.82
N CYS A 57 8.90 -12.78 7.41
CA CYS A 57 8.75 -11.42 7.92
C CYS A 57 7.33 -11.15 8.44
N GLU A 58 7.24 -10.67 9.68
CA GLU A 58 5.97 -10.36 10.34
C GLU A 58 5.57 -8.89 10.21
N GLY A 59 6.30 -8.09 9.41
CA GLY A 59 6.07 -6.65 9.27
C GLY A 59 4.64 -6.35 8.80
N GLU A 60 3.92 -5.53 9.57
CA GLU A 60 2.54 -5.17 9.30
C GLU A 60 2.28 -3.69 9.58
N GLY A 61 1.15 -3.18 9.08
CA GLY A 61 0.79 -1.79 9.27
C GLY A 61 1.46 -0.86 8.25
N LEU A 62 0.62 -0.18 7.49
CA LEU A 62 1.04 0.87 6.58
C LEU A 62 1.44 2.08 7.43
N THR A 63 2.64 2.64 7.22
CA THR A 63 3.31 3.67 8.03
C THR A 63 3.95 3.20 9.34
N GLU A 64 3.84 1.92 9.68
CA GLU A 64 4.52 1.29 10.84
C GLU A 64 5.72 0.47 10.37
N ASP A 65 5.53 -0.74 9.89
CA ASP A 65 6.62 -1.54 9.29
C ASP A 65 6.71 -1.37 7.78
N LEU A 66 5.60 -0.95 7.13
CA LEU A 66 5.48 -0.84 5.67
C LEU A 66 5.36 0.61 5.23
N TYR A 67 6.31 1.10 4.44
CA TYR A 67 6.37 2.49 3.99
C TYR A 67 6.15 2.60 2.48
N ARG A 68 5.30 3.54 2.06
CA ARG A 68 5.15 3.88 0.64
C ARG A 68 6.41 4.59 0.16
N LEU A 69 6.99 4.08 -0.90
CA LEU A 69 8.04 4.75 -1.65
C LEU A 69 7.36 5.60 -2.72
N ASP A 70 7.13 6.87 -2.41
CA ASP A 70 6.91 7.85 -3.46
C ASP A 70 8.25 8.20 -4.13
N ALA A 71 8.21 8.67 -5.37
CA ALA A 71 9.42 8.96 -6.17
C ALA A 71 10.32 10.07 -5.58
N THR A 72 9.91 10.68 -4.46
CA THR A 72 10.64 11.70 -3.74
C THR A 72 10.85 11.24 -2.31
N GLY A 73 11.92 10.47 -2.04
CA GLY A 73 12.29 10.07 -0.67
C GLY A 73 12.49 11.28 0.27
N VAL A 74 11.41 11.81 0.83
CA VAL A 74 11.39 12.93 1.75
C VAL A 74 10.63 12.49 2.98
N GLU A 75 11.39 12.07 3.99
CA GLU A 75 11.04 12.11 5.39
C GLU A 75 10.34 13.45 5.71
N GLN A 76 9.04 13.41 5.98
CA GLN A 76 8.36 14.51 6.66
C GLN A 76 8.54 14.30 8.17
N ASN A 77 9.75 14.55 8.67
CA ASN A 77 10.09 14.61 10.09
C ASN A 77 9.53 15.91 10.69
N GLN A 78 8.31 15.90 11.24
CA GLN A 78 7.85 17.02 12.07
C GLN A 78 8.64 17.13 13.38
#